data_AF-A0AA86UVG9-F1
#
_entry.id   AF-A0AA86UVG9-F1
#
_cell.length_a   1.000
_cell.length_b   1.000
_cell.length_c   1.000
_cell.angle_alpha   90.00
_cell.angle_beta   90.00
_cell.angle_gamma   90.00
#
_symmetry.space_group_name_H-M   'P 1'
#
loop_
_entity.id
_entity.type
_entity.pdbx_description
1 polymer ?
#
loop_
_entity_poly.entity_id
_entity_poly.type
_entity_poly.pdbx_seq_one_letter_code
_entity_poly.pdbx_strand_id
1 'polypeptide(L)'
;MLYLLQITLTESLQPQKVDLMCDICIITIDSVYTYVEDLDNERAVEAFLTGVCQYVPHDIFGWCEELIKVYYQQLIESILDGFPPYEVCESVKLC
;
A
#
# COMPACT_ATOMS: atom_id res chain seq x y z
N MET A 1 -33.23 6.44 -12.45
CA MET A 1 -33.05 4.97 -12.60
C MET A 1 -32.21 4.60 -13.83
N LEU A 2 -32.47 5.18 -15.01
CA LEU A 2 -31.60 5.01 -16.20
C LEU A 2 -30.16 5.49 -15.97
N TYR A 3 -29.97 6.56 -15.19
CA TYR A 3 -28.65 7.09 -14.83
C TYR A 3 -27.82 6.11 -13.98
N LEU A 4 -28.46 5.38 -13.07
CA LEU A 4 -27.80 4.36 -12.24
C LEU A 4 -27.45 3.11 -13.05
N LEU A 5 -28.30 2.74 -14.02
CA LEU A 5 -28.01 1.70 -15.01
C LEU A 5 -26.82 2.08 -15.91
N GLN A 6 -26.72 3.34 -16.33
CA GLN A 6 -25.57 3.83 -17.10
C GLN A 6 -24.28 3.82 -16.26
N ILE A 7 -24.31 4.28 -15.01
CA ILE A 7 -23.16 4.22 -14.10
C ILE A 7 -22.66 2.77 -13.93
N THR A 8 -23.57 1.83 -13.62
CA THR A 8 -23.23 0.40 -13.45
C THR A 8 -22.77 -0.30 -14.74
N LEU A 9 -23.34 0.06 -15.90
CA LEU A 9 -22.85 -0.41 -17.22
C LEU A 9 -21.46 0.16 -17.57
N THR A 10 -21.11 1.33 -17.06
CA THR A 10 -19.79 1.94 -17.30
C THR A 10 -18.73 1.33 -16.39
N GLU A 11 -19.09 0.98 -15.15
CA GLU A 11 -18.23 0.26 -14.18
C GLU A 11 -17.84 -1.14 -14.67
N SER A 12 -18.77 -1.86 -15.31
CA SER A 12 -18.57 -3.23 -15.80
C SER A 12 -17.74 -3.35 -17.09
N LEU A 13 -17.46 -2.23 -17.77
CA LEU A 13 -16.66 -2.18 -19.01
C LEU A 13 -15.33 -1.45 -18.83
N GLN A 14 -14.97 -1.04 -17.60
CA GLN A 14 -13.60 -0.61 -17.36
C GLN A 14 -12.69 -1.82 -17.58
N PRO A 15 -11.67 -1.74 -18.47
CA PRO A 15 -10.61 -2.74 -18.45
C PRO A 15 -10.14 -2.84 -17.01
N GLN A 16 -10.10 -4.05 -16.45
CA GLN A 16 -9.77 -4.33 -15.05
C GLN A 16 -8.75 -3.29 -14.60
N LYS A 17 -9.19 -2.31 -13.80
CA LYS A 17 -8.35 -1.15 -13.47
C LYS A 17 -7.20 -1.74 -12.69
N VAL A 18 -6.05 -1.90 -13.34
CA VAL A 18 -4.81 -2.24 -12.67
C VAL A 18 -4.54 -1.04 -11.77
N ASP A 19 -4.93 -1.18 -10.51
CA ASP A 19 -4.64 -0.18 -9.51
C ASP A 19 -3.22 -0.42 -9.05
N LEU A 20 -2.30 0.10 -9.85
CA LEU A 20 -0.87 -0.06 -9.65
C LEU A 20 -0.46 0.34 -8.22
N MET A 21 -1.15 1.29 -7.61
CA MET A 21 -0.86 1.72 -6.24
C MET A 21 -1.32 0.69 -5.21
N CYS A 22 -2.51 0.10 -5.40
CA CYS A 22 -3.00 -1.00 -4.57
C CYS A 22 -2.08 -2.22 -4.68
N ASP A 23 -1.70 -2.62 -5.89
CA ASP A 23 -0.83 -3.78 -6.13
C ASP A 23 0.55 -3.58 -5.49
N ILE A 24 1.17 -2.41 -5.67
CA ILE A 24 2.47 -2.08 -5.06
C ILE A 24 2.37 -2.12 -3.53
N CYS A 25 1.28 -1.59 -2.97
CA CYS A 25 1.07 -1.63 -1.53
C CYS A 25 0.96 -3.09 -1.04
N ILE A 26 0.11 -3.91 -1.65
CA ILE A 26 -0.10 -5.30 -1.25
C ILE A 26 1.21 -6.10 -1.31
N ILE A 27 1.98 -5.95 -2.40
CA ILE A 27 3.28 -6.62 -2.56
C ILE A 27 4.27 -6.16 -1.47
N THR A 28 4.26 -4.88 -1.13
CA THR A 28 5.14 -4.32 -0.09
C THR A 28 4.79 -4.91 1.28
N ILE A 29 3.51 -4.95 1.65
CA ILE A 29 3.06 -5.49 2.93
C ILE A 29 3.29 -6.99 3.02
N ASP A 30 3.01 -7.74 1.95
CA ASP A 30 3.32 -9.17 1.89
C ASP A 30 4.82 -9.44 2.04
N SER A 31 5.65 -8.57 1.47
CA SER A 31 7.11 -8.63 1.63
C SER A 31 7.55 -8.33 3.07
N VAL A 32 6.90 -7.40 3.79
CA VAL A 32 7.16 -7.19 5.22
C VAL A 32 6.93 -8.48 6.00
N TYR A 33 5.77 -9.12 5.83
CA TYR A 33 5.44 -10.37 6.51
C TYR A 33 6.35 -11.53 6.14
N THR A 34 6.90 -11.52 4.92
CA THR A 34 7.78 -12.58 4.42
C THR A 34 9.22 -12.43 4.91
N TYR A 35 9.73 -11.20 4.96
CA TYR A 35 11.18 -10.95 5.11
C TYR A 35 11.57 -10.31 6.45
N VAL A 36 10.64 -9.72 7.20
CA VAL A 36 10.92 -9.18 8.53
C VAL A 36 10.73 -10.28 9.58
N GLU A 37 11.83 -10.75 10.17
CA GLU A 37 11.82 -11.86 11.13
C GLU A 37 11.12 -11.53 12.45
N ASP A 38 11.26 -10.27 12.91
CA ASP A 38 10.73 -9.77 14.17
C ASP A 38 9.77 -8.62 13.87
N LEU A 39 8.49 -8.96 13.65
CA LEU A 39 7.45 -7.99 13.36
C LEU A 39 7.15 -7.09 14.56
N ASP A 40 7.37 -7.56 15.80
CA ASP A 40 7.17 -6.76 17.02
C ASP A 40 8.23 -5.66 17.19
N ASN A 41 9.34 -5.73 16.44
CA ASN A 41 10.34 -4.69 16.38
C ASN A 41 9.97 -3.63 15.35
N GLU A 42 9.30 -2.57 15.82
CA GLU A 42 8.88 -1.42 15.02
C GLU A 42 9.99 -0.88 14.11
N ARG A 43 11.24 -0.81 14.60
CA ARG A 43 12.39 -0.31 13.81
C ARG A 43 12.77 -1.24 12.66
N ALA A 44 12.58 -2.55 12.82
CA ALA A 44 12.84 -3.51 11.75
C ALA A 44 11.80 -3.35 10.62
N VAL A 45 10.52 -3.18 10.98
CA VAL A 45 9.43 -2.90 10.04
C VAL A 45 9.66 -1.55 9.33
N GLU A 46 10.07 -0.52 10.07
CA GLU A 46 10.43 0.80 9.52
C GLU A 46 11.54 0.75 8.48
N ALA A 47 12.63 0.06 8.82
CA ALA A 47 13.76 -0.07 7.92
C ALA A 47 13.36 -0.78 6.62
N PHE A 48 12.45 -1.75 6.69
CA PHE A 48 11.94 -2.43 5.51
C PHE A 48 11.08 -1.51 4.64
N LEU A 49 10.08 -0.83 5.23
CA LEU A 49 9.15 0.04 4.50
C LEU A 49 9.86 1.23 3.84
N THR A 50 10.82 1.85 4.54
CA THR A 50 11.63 2.95 4.00
C THR A 50 12.62 2.49 2.92
N GLY A 51 13.04 1.22 2.96
CA GLY A 51 13.87 0.60 1.93
C GLY A 51 13.24 0.60 0.54
N VAL A 52 11.90 0.64 0.44
CA VAL A 52 11.17 0.71 -0.84
C VAL A 52 11.59 1.94 -1.66
N CYS A 53 11.86 3.07 -1.00
CA CYS A 53 12.29 4.29 -1.68
C CYS A 53 13.69 4.18 -2.31
N GLN A 54 14.48 3.18 -1.96
CA GLN A 54 15.78 2.94 -2.62
C GLN A 54 15.62 2.38 -4.04
N TYR A 55 14.44 1.89 -4.41
CA TYR A 55 14.15 1.32 -5.72
C TYR A 55 13.51 2.31 -6.70
N VAL A 56 13.21 3.55 -6.25
CA VAL A 56 12.66 4.58 -7.12
C VAL A 56 13.76 5.44 -7.76
N PRO A 57 13.54 6.02 -8.96
CA PRO A 57 14.47 6.97 -9.55
C PRO A 57 14.80 8.15 -8.62
N HIS A 58 16.04 8.63 -8.69
CA HIS A 58 16.55 9.70 -7.83
C HIS A 58 15.66 10.95 -7.80
N ASP A 59 15.06 11.30 -8.94
CA ASP A 59 14.22 12.50 -9.08
C ASP A 59 12.90 12.42 -8.29
N ILE A 60 12.47 11.22 -7.87
CA ILE A 60 11.23 11.03 -7.09
C ILE A 60 11.49 10.48 -5.68
N PHE A 61 12.76 10.32 -5.28
CA PHE A 61 13.15 9.79 -3.98
C PHE A 61 12.55 10.59 -2.81
N GLY A 62 12.70 11.92 -2.83
CA GLY A 62 12.20 12.77 -1.74
C GLY A 62 10.67 12.74 -1.61
N TRP A 63 9.95 12.58 -2.74
CA TRP A 63 8.50 12.39 -2.71
C TRP A 63 8.12 11.05 -2.10
N CYS A 64 8.86 9.97 -2.41
CA CYS A 64 8.66 8.66 -1.80
C CYS A 64 8.87 8.70 -0.29
N GLU A 65 9.96 9.31 0.20
CA GLU A 65 10.22 9.39 1.64
C GLU A 65 9.11 10.15 2.37
N GLU A 66 8.61 11.24 1.80
CA GLU A 66 7.51 11.99 2.39
C GLU A 66 6.21 11.18 2.40
N LEU A 67 5.94 10.44 1.32
CA LEU A 67 4.80 9.54 1.21
C LEU A 67 4.84 8.45 2.28
N ILE A 68 6.00 7.79 2.45
CA ILE A 68 6.19 6.79 3.49
C ILE A 68 5.94 7.41 4.85
N LYS A 69 6.52 8.57 5.18
CA LYS A 69 6.29 9.22 6.48
C LYS A 69 4.83 9.51 6.79
N VAL A 70 4.04 9.91 5.78
CA VAL A 70 2.61 10.19 5.95
C VAL A 70 1.82 8.93 6.30
N TYR A 71 2.12 7.81 5.64
CA TYR A 71 1.38 6.55 5.84
C TYR A 71 1.97 5.64 6.91
N TYR A 72 3.24 5.84 7.25
CA TYR A 72 4.07 4.97 8.08
C TYR A 72 3.40 4.60 9.40
N GLN A 73 2.90 5.60 10.14
CA GLN A 73 2.26 5.39 11.44
C GLN A 73 1.08 4.41 11.33
N GLN A 74 0.21 4.61 10.33
CA GLN A 74 -0.96 3.76 10.10
C GLN A 74 -0.59 2.37 9.57
N LEU A 75 0.43 2.30 8.71
CA LEU A 75 0.94 1.03 8.19
C LEU A 75 1.49 0.17 9.33
N ILE A 76 2.33 0.73 10.19
CA ILE A 76 2.93 -0.02 11.31
C ILE A 76 1.88 -0.53 12.27
N GLU A 77 0.95 0.32 12.70
CA GLU A 77 -0.11 -0.10 13.61
C GLU A 77 -0.89 -1.28 13.01
N SER A 78 -1.24 -1.18 11.72
CA SER A 78 -1.98 -2.24 11.02
C SER A 78 -1.16 -3.53 10.83
N ILE A 79 0.14 -3.39 10.58
CA ILE A 79 1.07 -4.53 10.40
C ILE A 79 1.25 -5.28 11.71
N LEU A 80 1.47 -4.56 12.81
CA LEU A 80 1.64 -5.10 14.16
C LEU A 80 0.37 -5.79 14.67
N ASP A 81 -0.80 -5.25 14.32
CA ASP A 81 -2.10 -5.87 14.61
C ASP A 81 -2.40 -7.09 13.72
N GLY A 82 -1.54 -7.36 12.72
CA GLY A 82 -1.62 -8.56 11.87
C GLY A 82 -2.74 -8.52 10.83
N PHE A 83 -3.17 -7.32 10.41
CA PHE A 83 -4.18 -7.21 9.36
C PHE A 83 -3.67 -7.76 8.01
N PRO A 84 -4.54 -8.36 7.18
CA PRO A 84 -4.12 -8.87 5.88
C PRO A 84 -3.68 -7.73 4.95
N PRO A 85 -2.75 -7.97 4.00
CA PRO A 85 -2.18 -6.93 3.14
C PRO A 85 -3.20 -6.01 2.47
N TYR A 86 -4.32 -6.56 1.99
CA TYR A 86 -5.39 -5.76 1.36
C TYR A 86 -6.03 -4.76 2.35
N GLU A 87 -6.35 -5.18 3.57
CA GLU A 87 -6.96 -4.31 4.60
C GLU A 87 -5.98 -3.24 5.09
N VAL A 88 -4.68 -3.57 5.19
CA VAL A 88 -3.62 -2.59 5.46
C VAL A 88 -3.59 -1.52 4.36
N CYS A 89 -3.71 -1.92 3.09
CA CYS A 89 -3.67 -1.00 1.96
C CYS A 89 -4.95 -0.17 1.78
N GLU A 90 -6.11 -0.69 2.19
CA GLU A 90 -7.35 0.08 2.29
C GLU A 90 -7.28 1.17 3.38
N SER A 91 -6.62 0.89 4.51
CA SER A 91 -6.54 1.85 5.63
C SER A 91 -5.80 3.14 5.25
N VAL A 92 -4.85 3.03 4.31
CA VAL A 92 -4.07 4.16 3.76
C VAL A 92 -4.58 4.68 2.41
N LYS A 93 -5.73 4.16 1.94
CA LYS A 93 -6.41 4.57 0.69
C LYS A 93 -5.58 4.33 -0.58
N LEU A 94 -4.72 3.32 -0.55
CA LEU A 94 -3.99 2.85 -1.73
C LEU A 94 -4.76 1.73 -2.44
N CYS A 95 -5.58 1.01 -1.69
CA CYS A 95 -6.81 0.36 -2.11
C CYS A 95 -7.98 1.16 -1.49
#